data_AF-A0A519LXI2-F1
#
_entry.id   AF-A0A519LXI2-F1
#
_cell.length_a   1.000
_cell.length_b   1.000
_cell.length_c   1.000
_cell.angle_alpha   90.00
_cell.angle_beta   90.00
_cell.angle_gamma   90.00
#
_symmetry.space_group_name_H-M   'P 1'
#
loop_
_entity.id
_entity.type
_entity.pdbx_description
1 polymer ?
#
loop_
_entity_poly.entity_id
_entity_poly.type
_entity_poly.pdbx_seq_one_letter_code
_entity_poly.pdbx_strand_id
1 'polypeptide(L)'
;MELNDFKKNFNTEITNELALFFEINDELGFENYSQGFGLYRDDKSGIATWSEDKNFLDRLMPFAQANGSGSMYVLWDDGKNKSLNEMPVVVFGDEGGYHIIAKNIFELMQLLTFDSEISVDHEDVYFYKDEDDYEESEGLPEYKNWLKENFNLNSVEDEDTTAIIEAAQEEYKEDFDQWVSQYYSEE
;
A
#
# COMPACT_ATOMS: atom_id res chain seq x y z
N MET A 1 15.74 5.21 7.00
CA MET A 1 14.90 5.10 8.23
C MET A 1 15.41 3.89 9.00
N GLU A 2 15.38 3.83 10.34
CA GLU A 2 15.79 2.61 11.06
C GLU A 2 14.63 1.61 11.16
N LEU A 3 14.89 0.30 11.16
CA LEU A 3 13.85 -0.74 11.27
C LEU A 3 12.99 -0.56 12.54
N ASN A 4 13.61 -0.15 13.66
CA ASN A 4 12.89 0.10 14.91
C ASN A 4 11.92 1.30 14.82
N ASP A 5 12.17 2.25 13.93
CA ASP A 5 11.22 3.32 13.66
C ASP A 5 10.08 2.79 12.80
N PHE A 6 10.37 2.06 11.73
CA PHE A 6 9.34 1.46 10.86
C PHE A 6 8.35 0.58 11.63
N LYS A 7 8.85 -0.26 12.55
CA LYS A 7 8.02 -1.11 13.44
C LYS A 7 6.95 -0.36 14.22
N LYS A 8 7.17 0.93 14.51
CA LYS A 8 6.18 1.73 15.25
C LYS A 8 4.91 1.96 14.46
N ASN A 9 4.90 1.77 13.13
CA ASN A 9 3.68 1.83 12.30
C ASN A 9 2.71 0.69 12.69
N PHE A 10 3.25 -0.40 13.24
CA PHE A 10 2.55 -1.67 13.47
C PHE A 10 2.55 -2.06 14.97
N ASN A 11 2.42 -1.08 15.87
CA ASN A 11 2.44 -1.31 17.32
C ASN A 11 3.72 -2.00 17.83
N THR A 12 4.86 -1.75 17.19
CA THR A 12 6.22 -2.23 17.53
C THR A 12 6.54 -3.70 17.23
N GLU A 13 5.57 -4.45 16.70
CA GLU A 13 5.77 -5.81 16.19
C GLU A 13 5.72 -5.81 14.66
N ILE A 14 6.47 -6.70 14.02
CA ILE A 14 6.49 -6.83 12.56
C ILE A 14 6.70 -8.28 12.19
N THR A 15 6.17 -8.68 11.04
CA THR A 15 6.42 -10.00 10.45
C THR A 15 7.81 -10.04 9.80
N ASN A 16 8.31 -11.25 9.53
CA ASN A 16 9.60 -11.41 8.85
C ASN A 16 9.55 -10.84 7.43
N GLU A 17 8.41 -10.96 6.76
CA GLU A 17 8.18 -10.56 5.38
C GLU A 17 8.16 -9.05 5.24
N LEU A 18 7.53 -8.33 6.18
CA LEU A 18 7.61 -6.87 6.24
C LEU A 18 9.01 -6.38 6.66
N ALA A 19 9.75 -7.15 7.45
CA ALA A 19 11.15 -6.82 7.76
C ALA A 19 12.05 -6.99 6.53
N LEU A 20 11.89 -8.07 5.75
CA LEU A 20 12.57 -8.26 4.47
C LEU A 20 12.20 -7.15 3.48
N PHE A 21 10.92 -6.75 3.44
CA PHE A 21 10.47 -5.65 2.59
C PHE A 21 11.11 -4.30 2.97
N PHE A 22 11.26 -4.06 4.28
CA PHE A 22 12.02 -2.92 4.77
C PHE A 22 13.48 -2.96 4.31
N GLU A 23 14.14 -4.12 4.40
CA GLU A 23 15.55 -4.29 4.01
C GLU A 23 15.77 -4.00 2.52
N ILE A 24 14.93 -4.53 1.63
CA ILE A 24 15.09 -4.26 0.19
C ILE A 24 14.78 -2.80 -0.16
N ASN A 25 13.81 -2.17 0.51
CA ASN A 25 13.53 -0.74 0.31
C ASN A 25 14.70 0.14 0.80
N ASP A 26 15.36 -0.21 1.92
CA ASP A 26 16.54 0.52 2.40
C ASP A 26 17.75 0.32 1.47
N GLU A 27 17.89 -0.87 0.88
CA GLU A 27 18.95 -1.19 -0.09
C GLU A 27 18.77 -0.47 -1.43
N LEU A 28 17.57 -0.55 -2.02
CA LEU A 28 17.30 0.04 -3.34
C LEU A 28 17.05 1.55 -3.24
N GLY A 29 16.49 2.02 -2.13
CA GLY A 29 16.18 3.42 -1.91
C GLY A 29 14.75 3.80 -2.30
N PHE A 30 14.33 4.94 -1.77
CA PHE A 30 13.00 5.54 -1.98
C PHE A 30 12.79 5.87 -3.47
N GLU A 31 11.60 5.57 -4.00
CA GLU A 31 11.20 5.77 -5.41
C GLU A 31 12.07 5.06 -6.46
N ASN A 32 13.00 4.19 -6.05
CA ASN A 32 14.02 3.68 -6.97
C ASN A 32 13.65 2.36 -7.66
N TYR A 33 12.55 1.71 -7.27
CA TYR A 33 12.10 0.45 -7.86
C TYR A 33 10.61 0.41 -8.19
N SER A 34 9.87 1.45 -7.82
CA SER A 34 8.50 1.70 -8.20
C SER A 34 8.27 3.19 -8.08
N GLN A 35 7.81 3.83 -9.16
CA GLN A 35 7.56 5.27 -9.16
C GLN A 35 6.62 5.68 -8.00
N GLY A 36 6.94 6.79 -7.34
CA GLY A 36 6.19 7.36 -6.21
C GLY A 36 6.17 6.52 -4.92
N PHE A 37 6.77 5.32 -4.91
CA PHE A 37 6.74 4.43 -3.76
C PHE A 37 7.91 4.64 -2.81
N GLY A 38 7.63 4.56 -1.50
CA GLY A 38 8.69 4.28 -0.54
C GLY A 38 8.18 4.10 0.88
N LEU A 39 8.84 3.20 1.62
CA LEU A 39 8.49 2.94 3.02
C LEU A 39 8.90 4.12 3.90
N TYR A 40 8.01 4.52 4.80
CA TYR A 40 8.29 5.59 5.75
C TYR A 40 7.59 5.39 7.10
N ARG A 41 8.01 6.19 8.09
CA ARG A 41 7.41 6.25 9.43
C ARG A 41 6.28 7.28 9.41
N ASP A 42 5.05 6.83 9.66
CA ASP A 42 3.88 7.69 9.64
C ASP A 42 3.37 7.94 11.08
N ASP A 43 2.82 9.14 11.32
CA ASP A 43 2.26 9.57 12.61
C ASP A 43 0.71 9.65 12.62
N LYS A 44 0.09 9.20 11.55
CA LYS A 44 -1.35 9.18 11.20
C LYS A 44 -1.96 10.55 10.95
N SER A 45 -1.17 11.61 10.86
CA SER A 45 -1.68 12.97 10.60
C SER A 45 -2.42 13.09 9.27
N GLY A 46 -1.95 12.37 8.24
CA GLY A 46 -2.62 12.28 6.94
C GLY A 46 -3.98 11.60 7.03
N ILE A 47 -4.05 10.42 7.64
CA ILE A 47 -5.30 9.67 7.83
C ILE A 47 -6.31 10.41 8.73
N ALA A 48 -5.82 11.18 9.70
CA ALA A 48 -6.66 11.93 10.64
C ALA A 48 -7.53 13.01 9.97
N THR A 49 -7.28 13.36 8.72
CA THR A 49 -8.13 14.28 7.94
C THR A 49 -9.50 13.67 7.61
N TRP A 50 -9.62 12.33 7.55
CA TRP A 50 -10.90 11.63 7.41
C TRP A 50 -11.61 11.47 8.75
N SER A 51 -10.90 11.13 9.81
CA SER A 51 -11.47 11.08 11.17
C SER A 51 -10.38 11.09 12.25
N GLU A 52 -10.59 11.91 13.28
CA GLU A 52 -9.75 11.93 14.49
C GLU A 52 -10.16 10.86 15.52
N ASP A 53 -11.18 10.04 15.25
CA ASP A 53 -11.63 8.99 16.19
C ASP A 53 -10.51 7.97 16.43
N LYS A 54 -10.22 7.70 17.70
CA LYS A 54 -9.14 6.79 18.07
C LYS A 54 -9.37 5.36 17.54
N ASN A 55 -10.62 4.87 17.52
CA ASN A 55 -10.92 3.52 17.02
C ASN A 55 -10.77 3.43 15.50
N PHE A 56 -10.97 4.54 14.79
CA PHE A 56 -10.65 4.65 13.36
C PHE A 56 -9.14 4.57 13.16
N LEU A 57 -8.39 5.46 13.82
CA LEU A 57 -6.94 5.54 13.68
C LEU A 57 -6.23 4.28 14.14
N ASP A 58 -6.65 3.64 15.23
CA ASP A 58 -6.01 2.42 15.76
C ASP A 58 -6.01 1.26 14.78
N ARG A 59 -7.00 1.19 13.87
CA ARG A 59 -7.15 0.12 12.88
C ARG A 59 -6.45 0.39 11.55
N LEU A 60 -5.84 1.56 11.40
CA LEU A 60 -5.13 1.95 10.19
C LEU A 60 -3.64 2.13 10.50
N MET A 61 -2.81 1.41 9.76
CA MET A 61 -1.36 1.38 9.94
C MET A 61 -0.69 1.88 8.65
N PRO A 62 -0.61 3.20 8.44
CA PRO A 62 0.09 3.79 7.29
C PRO A 62 1.58 3.44 7.34
N PHE A 63 2.14 3.10 6.18
CA PHE A 63 3.51 2.58 6.13
C PHE A 63 4.31 2.94 4.88
N ALA A 64 3.69 3.45 3.83
CA ALA A 64 4.39 3.77 2.59
C ALA A 64 3.72 4.90 1.82
N GLN A 65 4.52 5.63 1.03
CA GLN A 65 4.03 6.61 0.05
C GLN A 65 3.51 5.83 -1.16
N ALA A 66 2.40 6.31 -1.72
CA ALA A 66 1.74 5.68 -2.86
C ALA A 66 1.93 6.45 -4.18
N ASN A 67 2.10 7.78 -4.10
CA ASN A 67 2.36 8.64 -5.24
C ASN A 67 3.15 9.90 -4.82
N GLY A 68 3.60 10.69 -5.79
CA GLY A 68 4.41 11.89 -5.54
C GLY A 68 3.64 13.08 -4.95
N SER A 69 2.30 13.01 -4.87
CA SER A 69 1.46 14.12 -4.42
C SER A 69 1.01 14.02 -2.95
N GLY A 70 1.07 12.82 -2.36
CA GLY A 70 0.89 12.63 -0.91
C GLY A 70 -0.03 11.48 -0.52
N SER A 71 -0.48 10.67 -1.48
CA SER A 71 -1.24 9.45 -1.20
C SER A 71 -0.39 8.43 -0.44
N MET A 72 -1.04 7.57 0.34
CA MET A 72 -0.34 6.61 1.21
C MET A 72 -0.98 5.23 1.19
N TYR A 73 -0.13 4.20 1.31
CA TYR A 73 -0.55 2.83 1.57
C TYR A 73 -0.67 2.55 3.07
N VAL A 74 -1.74 1.85 3.42
CA VAL A 74 -2.18 1.62 4.79
C VAL A 74 -2.59 0.16 4.95
N LEU A 75 -2.08 -0.53 5.98
CA LEU A 75 -2.67 -1.81 6.38
C LEU A 75 -3.93 -1.54 7.20
N TRP A 76 -5.03 -2.23 6.85
CA TRP A 76 -6.28 -2.15 7.59
C TRP A 76 -6.49 -3.39 8.47
N ASP A 77 -6.62 -3.17 9.79
CA ASP A 77 -7.09 -4.19 10.73
C ASP A 77 -8.62 -4.29 10.69
N ASP A 78 -9.09 -5.28 9.95
CA ASP A 78 -10.52 -5.64 9.82
C ASP A 78 -11.12 -6.19 11.14
N GLY A 79 -10.31 -6.33 12.20
CA GLY A 79 -10.73 -6.84 13.50
C GLY A 79 -10.85 -8.36 13.55
N LYS A 80 -10.41 -9.08 12.51
CA LYS A 80 -10.41 -10.56 12.44
C LYS A 80 -9.12 -11.17 13.00
N ASN A 81 -8.26 -10.38 13.67
CA ASN A 81 -7.02 -10.81 14.33
C ASN A 81 -6.07 -11.54 13.37
N LYS A 82 -5.92 -10.98 12.17
CA LYS A 82 -5.00 -11.43 11.13
C LYS A 82 -3.56 -11.06 11.47
N SER A 83 -2.60 -11.80 10.95
CA SER A 83 -1.20 -11.33 10.96
C SER A 83 -1.05 -10.12 10.02
N LEU A 84 -0.01 -9.29 10.21
CA LEU A 84 0.19 -8.10 9.38
C LEU A 84 0.28 -8.43 7.88
N ASN A 85 0.82 -9.60 7.53
CA ASN A 85 0.93 -10.02 6.13
C ASN A 85 -0.40 -10.45 5.51
N GLU A 86 -1.44 -10.65 6.29
CA GLU A 86 -2.77 -11.08 5.82
C GLU A 86 -3.78 -9.91 5.82
N MET A 87 -3.38 -8.75 6.33
CA MET A 87 -4.23 -7.57 6.35
C MET A 87 -4.34 -6.95 4.96
N PRO A 88 -5.55 -6.54 4.54
CA PRO A 88 -5.72 -5.84 3.28
C PRO A 88 -4.98 -4.49 3.30
N VAL A 89 -4.51 -4.09 2.12
CA VAL A 89 -3.89 -2.79 1.88
C VAL A 89 -4.95 -1.85 1.32
N VAL A 90 -5.10 -0.70 1.96
CA VAL A 90 -5.89 0.43 1.49
C VAL A 90 -4.93 1.50 0.97
N VAL A 91 -5.29 2.16 -0.12
CA VAL A 91 -4.69 3.45 -0.49
C VAL A 91 -5.62 4.57 -0.06
N PHE A 92 -5.06 5.61 0.57
CA PHE A 92 -5.75 6.87 0.86
C PHE A 92 -5.20 7.94 -0.08
N GLY A 93 -6.09 8.53 -0.87
CA GLY A 93 -5.75 9.53 -1.89
C GLY A 93 -5.60 10.92 -1.29
N ASP A 94 -4.57 11.66 -1.70
CA ASP A 94 -4.36 13.05 -1.29
C ASP A 94 -5.33 14.04 -1.95
N GLU A 95 -5.97 13.63 -3.05
CA GLU A 95 -7.10 14.34 -3.68
C GLU A 95 -8.47 13.90 -3.13
N GLY A 96 -8.48 13.00 -2.14
CA GLY A 96 -9.68 12.32 -1.66
C GLY A 96 -9.75 10.87 -2.12
N GLY A 97 -10.82 10.18 -1.74
CA GLY A 97 -11.01 8.76 -2.02
C GLY A 97 -10.14 7.83 -1.16
N TYR A 98 -10.65 6.61 -0.99
CA TYR A 98 -9.93 5.52 -0.34
C TYR A 98 -10.38 4.20 -0.96
N HIS A 99 -9.42 3.30 -1.20
CA HIS A 99 -9.69 2.08 -1.95
C HIS A 99 -8.88 0.91 -1.42
N ILE A 100 -9.50 -0.26 -1.30
CA ILE A 100 -8.77 -1.51 -1.06
C ILE A 100 -8.07 -1.89 -2.37
N ILE A 101 -6.75 -2.04 -2.36
CA ILE A 101 -5.96 -2.31 -3.58
C ILE A 101 -5.27 -3.67 -3.56
N ALA A 102 -5.16 -4.30 -2.38
CA ALA A 102 -4.58 -5.64 -2.24
C ALA A 102 -5.18 -6.35 -1.03
N LYS A 103 -5.34 -7.68 -1.11
CA LYS A 103 -5.83 -8.52 0.00
C LYS A 103 -4.79 -8.70 1.10
N ASN A 104 -3.53 -8.44 0.78
CA ASN A 104 -2.38 -8.67 1.65
C ASN A 104 -1.15 -7.92 1.15
N ILE A 105 -0.08 -7.93 1.95
CA ILE A 105 1.17 -7.25 1.60
C ILE A 105 1.86 -7.85 0.36
N PHE A 106 1.69 -9.14 0.09
CA PHE A 106 2.34 -9.80 -1.05
C PHE A 106 1.74 -9.32 -2.38
N GLU A 107 0.43 -9.14 -2.44
CA GLU A 107 -0.26 -8.56 -3.59
C GLU A 107 0.17 -7.11 -3.81
N LEU A 108 0.34 -6.30 -2.75
CA LEU A 108 0.96 -4.97 -2.91
C LEU A 108 2.38 -5.09 -3.48
N MET A 109 3.21 -5.97 -2.95
CA MET A 109 4.57 -6.16 -3.46
C MET A 109 4.58 -6.54 -4.95
N GLN A 110 3.59 -7.32 -5.40
CA GLN A 110 3.38 -7.63 -6.82
C GLN A 110 2.97 -6.38 -7.62
N LEU A 111 1.99 -5.60 -7.14
CA LEU A 111 1.55 -4.36 -7.79
C LEU A 111 2.72 -3.39 -8.03
N LEU A 112 3.65 -3.27 -7.08
CA LEU A 112 4.84 -2.43 -7.21
C LEU A 112 5.77 -2.85 -8.36
N THR A 113 5.69 -4.10 -8.83
CA THR A 113 6.47 -4.51 -10.02
C THR A 113 5.93 -3.93 -11.32
N PHE A 114 4.71 -3.39 -11.29
CA PHE A 114 4.19 -2.59 -12.39
C PHE A 114 4.98 -1.31 -12.55
N ASP A 115 5.61 -0.73 -11.52
CA ASP A 115 6.47 0.45 -11.65
C ASP A 115 5.75 1.67 -12.27
N SER A 116 4.67 2.08 -11.64
CA SER A 116 4.02 3.37 -11.90
C SER A 116 3.37 3.84 -10.61
N GLU A 117 3.14 5.15 -10.48
CA GLU A 117 2.34 5.68 -9.39
C GLU A 117 0.89 5.18 -9.49
N ILE A 118 0.26 4.95 -8.33
CA ILE A 118 -1.17 4.65 -8.31
C ILE A 118 -1.98 5.94 -8.43
N SER A 119 -2.92 5.95 -9.37
CA SER A 119 -3.93 6.99 -9.52
C SER A 119 -5.09 6.69 -8.59
N VAL A 120 -5.51 7.68 -7.81
CA VAL A 120 -6.58 7.54 -6.81
C VAL A 120 -7.46 8.76 -6.84
N ASP A 121 -8.77 8.55 -7.01
CA ASP A 121 -9.79 9.57 -6.78
C ASP A 121 -10.97 8.99 -5.96
N HIS A 122 -12.06 9.73 -5.85
CA HIS A 122 -13.24 9.29 -5.08
C HIS A 122 -13.92 8.03 -5.66
N GLU A 123 -13.88 7.84 -6.98
CA GLU A 123 -14.63 6.79 -7.69
C GLU A 123 -13.73 5.62 -8.07
N ASP A 124 -12.49 5.90 -8.48
CA ASP A 124 -11.62 4.93 -9.13
C ASP A 124 -10.20 4.86 -8.51
N VAL A 125 -9.58 3.70 -8.71
CA VAL A 125 -8.18 3.44 -8.38
C VAL A 125 -7.56 2.55 -9.45
N TYR A 126 -6.40 2.95 -9.98
CA TYR A 126 -5.73 2.21 -11.05
C TYR A 126 -4.25 2.57 -11.15
N PHE A 127 -3.49 1.69 -11.81
CA PHE A 127 -2.16 2.03 -12.29
C PHE A 127 -2.23 2.34 -13.78
N TYR A 128 -1.36 3.23 -14.24
CA TYR A 128 -1.28 3.56 -15.67
C TYR A 128 0.16 3.90 -16.05
N LYS A 129 0.61 3.42 -17.21
CA LYS A 129 1.86 3.85 -17.82
C LYS A 129 1.59 4.61 -19.10
N ASP A 130 2.08 5.84 -19.18
CA ASP A 130 2.13 6.56 -20.43
C ASP A 130 3.28 6.01 -21.28
N GLU A 131 2.99 5.45 -22.46
CA GLU A 131 4.01 4.86 -23.34
C GLU A 131 5.06 5.89 -23.82
N ASP A 132 4.70 7.18 -23.86
CA ASP A 132 5.57 8.25 -24.34
C ASP A 132 6.44 8.85 -23.21
N ASP A 133 5.99 8.79 -21.95
CA ASP A 133 6.63 9.43 -20.80
C ASP A 133 7.16 8.43 -19.74
N TYR A 134 6.89 7.14 -19.87
CA TYR A 134 7.37 6.12 -18.92
C TYR A 134 8.88 5.88 -19.03
N GLU A 135 9.57 6.05 -17.89
CA GLU A 135 10.93 5.60 -17.68
C GLU A 135 10.95 4.54 -16.56
N GLU A 136 11.54 3.37 -16.86
CA GLU A 136 11.67 2.27 -15.89
C GLU A 136 12.60 2.68 -14.75
N SER A 137 12.15 2.45 -13.51
CA SER A 137 12.92 2.69 -12.29
C SER A 137 14.20 1.86 -12.27
N GLU A 138 15.33 2.48 -11.90
CA GLU A 138 16.66 1.87 -12.00
C GLU A 138 16.79 0.54 -11.24
N GLY A 139 16.15 0.43 -10.07
CA GLY A 139 16.15 -0.75 -9.19
C GLY A 139 15.01 -1.74 -9.42
N LEU A 140 14.14 -1.51 -10.41
CA LEU A 140 13.03 -2.44 -10.71
C LEU A 140 13.52 -3.87 -11.03
N PRO A 141 14.59 -4.08 -11.83
CA PRO A 141 15.08 -5.44 -12.12
C PRO A 141 15.53 -6.19 -10.86
N GLU A 142 16.25 -5.53 -9.96
CA GLU A 142 16.69 -6.07 -8.68
C GLU A 142 15.50 -6.41 -7.78
N TYR A 143 14.51 -5.52 -7.71
CA TYR A 143 13.28 -5.75 -6.94
C TYR A 143 12.49 -6.97 -7.45
N LYS A 144 12.30 -7.09 -8.77
CA LYS A 144 11.63 -8.24 -9.39
C LYS A 144 12.34 -9.57 -9.08
N ASN A 145 13.67 -9.58 -9.15
CA ASN A 145 14.46 -10.77 -8.80
C ASN A 145 14.33 -11.11 -7.31
N TRP A 146 14.47 -10.12 -6.44
CA TRP A 146 14.32 -10.29 -5.00
C TRP A 146 12.93 -10.85 -4.63
N LEU A 147 11.88 -10.33 -5.26
CA LEU A 147 10.51 -10.76 -5.03
C LEU A 147 10.31 -12.24 -5.42
N LYS A 148 10.91 -12.63 -6.54
CA LYS A 148 10.88 -14.01 -7.02
C LYS A 148 11.66 -14.96 -6.10
N GLU A 149 12.83 -14.55 -5.63
CA GLU A 149 13.69 -15.39 -4.80
C GLU A 149 13.15 -15.58 -3.38
N ASN A 150 12.57 -14.54 -2.77
CA ASN A 150 12.12 -14.57 -1.38
C ASN A 150 10.69 -15.10 -1.22
N PHE A 151 9.81 -14.81 -2.17
CA PHE A 151 8.38 -15.15 -2.06
C PHE A 151 7.83 -15.97 -3.22
N ASN A 152 8.64 -16.25 -4.25
CA ASN A 152 8.22 -16.95 -5.47
C ASN A 152 7.06 -16.25 -6.22
N LEU A 153 6.89 -14.93 -6.01
CA LEU A 153 5.90 -14.12 -6.72
C LEU A 153 6.47 -13.65 -8.06
N ASN A 154 5.59 -13.50 -9.05
CA ASN A 154 5.96 -12.98 -10.37
C ASN A 154 5.59 -11.50 -10.47
N SER A 155 6.25 -10.80 -11.38
CA SER A 155 5.84 -9.47 -11.78
C SER A 155 4.46 -9.47 -12.43
N VAL A 156 3.81 -8.32 -12.40
CA VAL A 156 2.46 -8.09 -12.95
C VAL A 156 2.53 -7.20 -14.17
N GLU A 157 1.61 -7.42 -15.11
CA GLU A 157 1.30 -6.49 -16.19
C GLU A 157 -0.04 -5.77 -15.90
N ASP A 158 -0.51 -4.91 -16.80
CA ASP A 158 -1.71 -4.08 -16.63
C ASP A 158 -3.01 -4.88 -16.31
N GLU A 159 -3.21 -6.00 -17.01
CA GLU A 159 -4.36 -6.88 -16.76
C GLU A 159 -4.29 -7.51 -15.36
N ASP A 160 -3.08 -7.83 -14.89
CA ASP A 160 -2.85 -8.42 -13.58
C ASP A 160 -3.06 -7.38 -12.46
N THR A 161 -2.64 -6.11 -12.66
CA THR A 161 -2.88 -5.05 -11.67
C THR A 161 -4.38 -4.84 -11.46
N THR A 162 -5.13 -4.79 -12.56
CA THR A 162 -6.59 -4.66 -12.53
C THR A 162 -7.22 -5.84 -11.80
N ALA A 163 -6.83 -7.07 -12.13
CA ALA A 163 -7.37 -8.28 -11.51
C ALA A 163 -7.08 -8.36 -10.01
N ILE A 164 -5.90 -7.94 -9.54
CA ILE A 164 -5.55 -7.89 -8.12
C ILE A 164 -6.45 -6.90 -7.37
N ILE A 165 -6.57 -5.68 -7.90
CA ILE A 165 -7.38 -4.62 -7.29
C ILE A 165 -8.85 -5.04 -7.24
N GLU A 166 -9.41 -5.51 -8.36
CA GLU A 166 -10.81 -5.96 -8.43
C GLU A 166 -11.09 -7.10 -7.43
N ALA A 167 -10.19 -8.08 -7.33
CA ALA A 167 -10.35 -9.18 -6.40
C ALA A 167 -10.30 -8.72 -4.94
N ALA A 168 -9.47 -7.72 -4.62
CA ALA A 168 -9.38 -7.15 -3.28
C ALA A 168 -10.62 -6.31 -2.93
N GLN A 169 -11.12 -5.52 -3.89
CA GLN A 169 -12.38 -4.78 -3.79
C GLN A 169 -13.57 -5.72 -3.60
N GLU A 170 -13.67 -6.79 -4.39
CA GLU A 170 -14.75 -7.79 -4.26
C GLU A 170 -14.79 -8.41 -2.86
N GLU A 171 -13.63 -8.67 -2.25
CA GLU A 171 -13.54 -9.34 -0.95
C GLU A 171 -13.74 -8.39 0.24
N TYR A 172 -13.27 -7.15 0.16
CA TYR A 172 -13.15 -6.29 1.33
C TYR A 172 -13.91 -4.97 1.25
N LYS A 173 -14.33 -4.50 0.07
CA LYS A 173 -14.88 -3.14 -0.08
C LYS A 173 -16.13 -2.93 0.75
N GLU A 174 -17.09 -3.85 0.72
CA GLU A 174 -18.34 -3.71 1.47
C GLU A 174 -18.08 -3.63 2.99
N ASP A 175 -17.26 -4.54 3.52
CA ASP A 175 -16.84 -4.54 4.94
C ASP A 175 -16.10 -3.24 5.30
N PHE A 176 -15.22 -2.76 4.42
CA PHE A 176 -14.44 -1.54 4.63
C PHE A 176 -15.32 -0.30 4.62
N ASP A 177 -16.17 -0.13 3.61
CA ASP A 177 -17.10 1.01 3.49
C ASP A 177 -18.05 1.06 4.69
N GLN A 178 -18.60 -0.10 5.10
CA GLN A 178 -19.45 -0.18 6.29
C GLN A 178 -18.69 0.23 7.56
N TRP A 179 -17.42 -0.15 7.66
CA TRP A 179 -16.57 0.24 8.79
C TRP A 179 -16.27 1.75 8.77
N VAL A 180 -15.84 2.32 7.63
CA VAL A 180 -15.52 3.75 7.50
C VAL A 180 -16.75 4.62 7.77
N SER A 181 -17.94 4.22 7.31
CA SER A 181 -19.20 4.98 7.48
C SER A 181 -19.60 5.24 8.94
N GLN A 182 -18.99 4.54 9.90
CA GLN A 182 -19.20 4.76 11.33
C GLN A 182 -18.43 5.98 11.86
N TYR A 183 -17.42 6.43 11.14
CA TYR A 183 -16.45 7.46 11.56
C TYR A 183 -16.38 8.65 10.62
N TYR A 184 -16.68 8.43 9.34
CA TYR A 184 -16.59 9.41 8.28
C TYR A 184 -17.75 9.22 7.30
N SER A 185 -18.31 10.33 6.83
CA SER A 185 -19.25 10.36 5.72
C SER A 185 -18.81 11.47 4.77
N GLU A 186 -18.63 11.15 3.50
CA GLU A 186 -18.51 12.18 2.46
C GLU A 186 -19.82 13.01 2.45
N GLU A 187 -19.72 14.33 2.58
CA GLU A 187 -20.88 15.23 2.55
C GLU A 187 -21.49 15.36 1.14
#